data_AF-A0A9E4Q1R2-F1
#
_entry.id   AF-A0A9E4Q1R2-F1
#
_cell.length_a   1.000
_cell.length_b   1.000
_cell.length_c   1.000
_cell.angle_alpha   90.00
_cell.angle_beta   90.00
_cell.angle_gamma   90.00
#
_symmetry.space_group_name_H-M   'P 1'
#
loop_
_entity.id
_entity.type
_entity.pdbx_description
1 polymer ?
#
loop_
_entity_poly.entity_id
_entity_poly.type
_entity_poly.pdbx_seq_one_letter_code
_entity_poly.pdbx_strand_id
1 'polypeptide(L)'
;MSWANLTAPALIAVLGLILLGCGGAAVSPTPIAIGAPGAAPQQSAATVEEPAKAPVVVLPTQEGRPSREELAALILSATEAKDQPAETAADSTAEQGEATTAPASAQGTGSKPPVLGPAGAGATPGDAPAGAQVETPAPEVAESPTATAVAPKATAEPARRVGGRVGDQAAEIAGIVAWINSEPLTIKELAGKVVLVDFWTYTCINCIRTFPFLKLWHSRYEDDGLVILGVHAPEFDFERDLDNVVQATQDNSIAWPVALDNNYVTWRNYSNRFWPAKYLIDKDGIVRYTHFGEGQYAETERKIRELLEETGVDLSGDGLGMPQDQVIDPGYRSTRNAEITRELYAGYTRGRSDVLYGRGGYVVQPEYYTSPDRVAEFKAPDKLIPHVIYFNGSWLPGPERARHAKESKNYEEYLTIVYSARSVNAV
;
A
#
# COMPACT_ATOMS: atom_id res chain seq x y z
N MET A 1 29.36 13.31 40.94
CA MET A 1 30.63 14.00 40.66
C MET A 1 30.41 14.92 39.46
N SER A 2 30.66 16.21 39.68
CA SER A 2 30.77 17.39 38.80
C SER A 2 29.94 17.50 37.51
N TRP A 3 28.99 18.42 37.57
CA TRP A 3 28.57 19.30 36.47
C TRP A 3 29.63 20.39 36.24
N ALA A 4 29.71 20.97 35.04
CA ALA A 4 30.31 22.28 34.83
C ALA A 4 29.62 23.03 33.68
N ASN A 5 28.94 24.10 34.07
CA ASN A 5 28.42 25.18 33.24
C ASN A 5 29.56 25.92 32.52
N LEU A 6 29.28 26.45 31.33
CA LEU A 6 30.02 27.58 30.76
C LEU A 6 29.02 28.61 30.22
N THR A 7 28.95 29.72 30.95
CA THR A 7 28.27 30.97 30.62
C THR A 7 29.17 31.85 29.74
N ALA A 8 28.55 32.60 28.82
CA ALA A 8 29.15 33.68 28.02
C ALA A 8 29.68 34.85 28.89
N PRO A 9 30.45 35.79 28.28
CA PRO A 9 29.84 37.12 28.12
C PRO A 9 30.23 37.92 26.85
N ALA A 10 29.31 38.86 26.53
CA ALA A 10 29.50 40.24 26.06
C ALA A 10 29.82 40.57 24.56
N LEU A 11 28.75 41.05 23.91
CA LEU A 11 28.61 42.19 23.00
C LEU A 11 29.83 43.11 22.73
N ILE A 12 30.08 43.39 21.44
CA ILE A 12 30.29 44.75 20.89
C ILE A 12 29.53 44.86 19.56
N ALA A 13 28.73 45.93 19.43
CA ALA A 13 28.00 46.32 18.24
C ALA A 13 28.80 47.32 17.38
N VAL A 14 28.68 47.23 16.06
CA VAL A 14 28.84 48.39 15.15
C VAL A 14 27.76 48.33 14.06
N LEU A 15 26.90 49.33 14.08
CA LEU A 15 25.92 49.70 13.05
C LEU A 15 26.62 50.33 11.83
N GLY A 16 26.15 50.01 10.63
CA GLY A 16 26.47 50.71 9.39
C GLY A 16 25.26 50.75 8.46
N LEU A 17 24.74 51.95 8.28
CA LEU A 17 23.46 52.32 7.67
C LEU A 17 23.44 52.26 6.13
N ILE A 18 22.24 52.05 5.59
CA ILE A 18 21.80 52.09 4.19
C ILE A 18 22.03 53.46 3.52
N LEU A 19 22.35 53.48 2.22
CA LEU A 19 21.94 54.54 1.28
C LEU A 19 21.77 54.01 -0.17
N LEU A 20 20.72 54.52 -0.83
CA LEU A 20 20.25 54.25 -2.20
C LEU A 20 21.25 54.66 -3.29
N GLY A 21 21.12 54.03 -4.48
CA GLY A 21 21.61 54.60 -5.74
C GLY A 21 21.11 53.86 -6.99
N CYS A 22 20.19 54.49 -7.73
CA CYS A 22 19.80 54.14 -9.11
C CYS A 22 20.94 54.41 -10.10
N GLY A 23 21.00 53.66 -11.22
CA GLY A 23 21.77 54.06 -12.40
C GLY A 23 21.98 52.91 -13.39
N GLY A 24 21.24 52.92 -14.50
CA GLY A 24 21.45 52.00 -15.61
C GLY A 24 22.52 52.49 -16.59
N ALA A 25 23.10 51.56 -17.34
CA ALA A 25 23.57 51.76 -18.71
C ALA A 25 23.89 50.41 -19.37
N ALA A 26 23.34 50.18 -20.56
CA ALA A 26 23.66 49.09 -21.47
C ALA A 26 24.79 49.54 -22.42
N VAL A 27 25.74 48.65 -22.76
CA VAL A 27 26.51 48.71 -24.03
C VAL A 27 26.85 47.29 -24.53
N SER A 28 26.69 47.15 -25.84
CA SER A 28 26.66 46.01 -26.78
C SER A 28 28.02 45.29 -27.06
N PRO A 29 28.03 44.22 -27.91
CA PRO A 29 28.95 43.08 -27.81
C PRO A 29 30.17 43.13 -28.75
N THR A 30 31.20 42.32 -28.43
CA THR A 30 32.45 42.16 -29.19
C THR A 30 32.45 40.80 -29.91
N PRO A 31 32.99 40.68 -31.13
CA PRO A 31 32.62 39.62 -32.08
C PRO A 31 33.36 38.30 -31.87
N ILE A 32 32.70 37.24 -32.34
CA ILE A 32 33.14 35.85 -32.41
C ILE A 32 34.18 35.70 -33.53
N ALA A 33 35.35 35.16 -33.20
CA ALA A 33 36.34 34.69 -34.16
C ALA A 33 36.24 33.17 -34.31
N ILE A 34 36.10 32.71 -35.56
CA ILE A 34 36.02 31.30 -35.97
C ILE A 34 37.45 30.74 -36.07
N GLY A 35 37.78 29.75 -35.24
CA GLY A 35 39.02 28.97 -35.31
C GLY A 35 38.78 27.55 -35.85
N ALA A 36 39.62 27.13 -36.80
CA ALA A 36 39.61 25.84 -37.49
C ALA A 36 39.98 24.64 -36.57
N PRO A 37 39.75 23.37 -36.99
CA PRO A 37 39.59 22.24 -36.07
C PRO A 37 40.95 21.64 -35.64
N GLY A 38 41.16 21.52 -34.34
CA GLY A 38 42.31 20.85 -33.74
C GLY A 38 41.89 19.59 -32.97
N ALA A 39 42.48 18.47 -33.38
CA ALA A 39 42.72 17.21 -32.66
C ALA A 39 41.64 16.64 -31.71
N ALA A 40 41.17 15.44 -32.06
CA ALA A 40 40.33 14.60 -31.20
C ALA A 40 41.03 14.29 -29.85
N PRO A 41 40.35 14.46 -28.70
CA PRO A 41 40.87 14.00 -27.43
C PRO A 41 40.66 12.48 -27.30
N GLN A 42 41.73 11.79 -26.93
CA GLN A 42 41.70 10.38 -26.55
C GLN A 42 40.73 10.17 -25.40
N GLN A 43 39.77 9.25 -25.58
CA GLN A 43 38.92 8.76 -24.50
C GLN A 43 39.80 8.06 -23.46
N SER A 44 39.97 8.68 -22.29
CA SER A 44 40.34 7.90 -21.10
C SER A 44 39.14 7.01 -20.76
N ALA A 45 39.35 5.70 -20.78
CA ALA A 45 38.37 4.75 -20.28
C ALA A 45 38.02 5.12 -18.83
N ALA A 46 36.83 5.69 -18.63
CA ALA A 46 36.23 5.78 -17.33
C ALA A 46 35.96 4.33 -16.89
N THR A 47 36.63 3.89 -15.82
CA THR A 47 36.28 2.68 -15.11
C THR A 47 34.80 2.79 -14.75
N VAL A 48 33.96 1.99 -15.39
CA VAL A 48 32.57 1.79 -14.95
C VAL A 48 32.70 1.07 -13.62
N GLU A 49 32.60 1.80 -12.51
CA GLU A 49 32.41 1.20 -11.20
C GLU A 49 31.15 0.35 -11.28
N GLU A 50 31.31 -0.95 -11.06
CA GLU A 50 30.21 -1.87 -10.88
C GLU A 50 29.32 -1.33 -9.75
N PRO A 51 27.98 -1.22 -9.92
CA PRO A 51 27.13 -0.66 -8.90
C PRO A 51 27.33 -1.43 -7.60
N ALA A 52 27.66 -0.71 -6.53
CA ALA A 52 27.85 -1.31 -5.21
C ALA A 52 26.66 -2.22 -4.88
N LYS A 53 26.96 -3.47 -4.50
CA LYS A 53 25.95 -4.47 -4.15
C LYS A 53 25.05 -3.90 -3.05
N ALA A 54 23.74 -4.01 -3.22
CA ALA A 54 22.78 -3.54 -2.23
C ALA A 54 23.08 -4.17 -0.86
N PRO A 55 23.06 -3.40 0.25
CA PRO A 55 23.25 -3.94 1.58
C PRO A 55 22.22 -5.03 1.89
N VAL A 56 22.68 -6.05 2.61
CA VAL A 56 21.90 -7.21 3.05
C VAL A 56 21.94 -7.28 4.57
N VAL A 57 20.77 -7.31 5.20
CA VAL A 57 20.61 -7.48 6.65
C VAL A 57 19.93 -8.82 6.90
N VAL A 58 20.64 -9.77 7.51
CA VAL A 58 20.03 -11.04 7.93
C VAL A 58 19.69 -10.92 9.41
N LEU A 59 18.39 -10.92 9.72
CA LEU A 59 17.94 -10.96 11.11
C LEU A 59 18.07 -12.39 11.65
N PRO A 60 18.32 -12.55 12.95
CA PRO A 60 18.30 -13.87 13.57
C PRO A 60 16.93 -14.53 13.34
N THR A 61 16.96 -15.82 13.00
CA THR A 61 15.74 -16.63 12.86
C THR A 61 14.91 -16.49 14.13
N GLN A 62 13.64 -16.15 13.99
CA GLN A 62 12.73 -16.06 15.13
C GLN A 62 12.55 -17.47 15.71
N GLU A 63 13.16 -17.74 16.87
CA GLU A 63 12.96 -19.00 17.60
C GLU A 63 11.48 -19.10 18.05
N GLY A 64 10.89 -20.30 17.95
CA GLY A 64 9.51 -20.54 18.40
C GLY A 64 8.42 -20.23 17.37
N ARG A 65 8.72 -20.30 16.05
CA ARG A 65 7.65 -20.35 15.04
C ARG A 65 6.76 -21.57 15.30
N PRO A 66 5.44 -21.40 15.46
CA PRO A 66 4.55 -22.53 15.64
C PRO A 66 4.56 -23.40 14.39
N SER A 67 4.83 -24.69 14.59
CA SER A 67 4.71 -25.74 13.59
C SER A 67 3.31 -25.79 12.98
N ARG A 68 3.16 -26.48 11.84
CA ARG A 68 1.83 -26.69 11.21
C ARG A 68 0.80 -27.26 12.19
N GLU A 69 1.22 -28.18 13.06
CA GLU A 69 0.38 -28.80 14.08
C GLU A 69 -0.04 -27.80 15.16
N GLU A 70 0.90 -26.99 15.66
CA GLU A 70 0.62 -25.93 16.65
C GLU A 70 -0.31 -24.86 16.06
N LEU A 71 -0.14 -24.51 14.79
CA LEU A 71 -1.03 -23.58 14.08
C LEU A 71 -2.43 -24.12 13.86
N ALA A 72 -2.56 -25.41 13.54
CA ALA A 72 -3.86 -26.07 13.41
C ALA A 72 -4.63 -26.00 14.74
N ALA A 73 -3.95 -26.26 15.87
CA ALA A 73 -4.53 -26.17 17.21
C ALA A 73 -4.92 -24.73 17.61
N LEU A 74 -4.09 -23.74 17.30
CA LEU A 74 -4.38 -22.33 17.55
C LEU A 74 -5.61 -21.84 16.79
N ILE A 75 -5.81 -22.32 15.56
CA ILE A 75 -6.97 -21.92 14.75
C ILE A 75 -8.25 -22.58 15.24
N LEU A 76 -8.19 -23.86 15.65
CA LEU A 76 -9.33 -24.55 16.26
C LEU A 76 -9.81 -23.83 17.54
N SER A 77 -8.87 -23.46 18.41
CA SER A 77 -9.18 -22.73 19.65
C SER A 77 -9.69 -21.30 19.42
N ALA A 78 -9.18 -20.59 18.40
CA ALA A 78 -9.68 -19.27 18.03
C ALA A 78 -11.11 -19.32 17.43
N THR A 79 -11.50 -20.43 16.81
CA THR A 79 -12.88 -20.65 16.35
C THR A 79 -13.83 -20.99 17.51
N GLU A 80 -13.39 -21.76 18.50
CA GLU A 80 -14.19 -22.08 19.70
C GLU A 80 -14.39 -20.87 20.62
N ALA A 81 -13.41 -19.96 20.71
CA ALA A 81 -13.50 -18.76 21.53
C ALA A 81 -14.52 -17.72 21.01
N LYS A 82 -14.96 -17.80 19.75
CA LYS A 82 -15.98 -16.90 19.18
C LYS A 82 -17.42 -17.30 19.50
N ASP A 83 -17.65 -18.52 20.01
CA ASP A 83 -18.99 -19.01 20.39
C ASP A 83 -19.34 -18.77 21.87
N GLN A 84 -18.47 -18.11 22.64
CA GLN A 84 -18.81 -17.67 23.99
C GLN A 84 -19.36 -16.23 23.97
N PRO A 85 -20.59 -15.98 24.45
CA PRO A 85 -21.11 -14.62 24.55
C PRO A 85 -20.28 -13.84 25.58
N ALA A 86 -19.90 -12.61 25.22
CA ALA A 86 -19.22 -11.69 26.13
C ALA A 86 -20.12 -11.42 27.35
N GLU A 87 -19.72 -11.92 28.52
CA GLU A 87 -20.32 -11.51 29.78
C GLU A 87 -20.08 -10.00 30.00
N THR A 88 -21.17 -9.29 30.19
CA THR A 88 -21.21 -7.86 30.46
C THR A 88 -20.58 -7.55 31.82
N ALA A 89 -19.42 -6.88 31.81
CA ALA A 89 -18.95 -6.14 32.97
C ALA A 89 -19.78 -4.85 33.10
N ALA A 90 -20.85 -4.91 33.90
CA ALA A 90 -21.57 -3.73 34.35
C ALA A 90 -20.77 -3.10 35.52
N ASP A 91 -20.18 -1.93 35.26
CA ASP A 91 -19.69 -1.06 36.32
C ASP A 91 -20.88 -0.34 36.97
N SER A 92 -20.96 -0.47 38.29
CA SER A 92 -22.03 0.00 39.14
C SER A 92 -21.72 1.41 39.65
N THR A 93 -22.27 2.44 39.01
CA THR A 93 -22.51 3.73 39.69
C THR A 93 -23.66 4.48 39.02
N ALA A 94 -24.85 4.47 39.65
CA ALA A 94 -25.85 5.52 39.45
C ALA A 94 -26.80 5.56 40.65
N GLU A 95 -26.78 6.69 41.34
CA GLU A 95 -27.71 7.09 42.37
C GLU A 95 -29.16 7.16 41.88
N GLN A 96 -30.04 6.98 42.85
CA GLN A 96 -31.46 7.35 42.93
C GLN A 96 -31.68 8.73 42.26
N GLY A 97 -32.68 9.02 41.43
CA GLY A 97 -34.03 8.48 41.31
C GLY A 97 -34.98 9.69 41.36
N GLU A 98 -35.56 10.11 40.24
CA GLU A 98 -36.91 10.68 40.22
C GLU A 98 -37.47 10.76 38.80
N ALA A 99 -38.72 10.32 38.67
CA ALA A 99 -39.47 10.21 37.44
C ALA A 99 -40.30 11.46 37.19
N THR A 100 -40.41 11.91 35.94
CA THR A 100 -41.61 12.64 35.50
C THR A 100 -41.82 12.55 33.99
N THR A 101 -42.88 11.83 33.62
CA THR A 101 -43.85 12.05 32.54
C THR A 101 -43.42 12.63 31.18
N ALA A 102 -43.68 11.83 30.13
CA ALA A 102 -43.94 12.29 28.77
C ALA A 102 -45.20 13.20 28.69
N PRO A 103 -45.40 13.91 27.58
CA PRO A 103 -46.28 13.33 26.57
C PRO A 103 -45.83 13.50 25.11
N ALA A 104 -46.42 12.65 24.28
CA ALA A 104 -46.31 12.62 22.83
C ALA A 104 -46.98 13.84 22.16
N SER A 105 -46.47 14.23 20.98
CA SER A 105 -47.17 14.20 19.67
C SER A 105 -46.72 15.32 18.73
N ALA A 106 -46.41 14.97 17.47
CA ALA A 106 -46.93 15.63 16.25
C ALA A 106 -46.23 15.10 14.98
N GLN A 107 -47.06 14.76 13.99
CA GLN A 107 -46.73 14.39 12.62
C GLN A 107 -46.34 15.63 11.79
N GLY A 108 -45.59 15.45 10.70
CA GLY A 108 -45.40 16.53 9.72
C GLY A 108 -44.37 16.29 8.61
N THR A 109 -44.79 15.56 7.56
CA THR A 109 -44.54 15.84 6.13
C THR A 109 -43.12 16.02 5.57
N GLY A 110 -42.69 15.05 4.77
CA GLY A 110 -42.35 15.20 3.34
C GLY A 110 -41.20 16.12 2.91
N SER A 111 -40.15 15.54 2.33
CA SER A 111 -39.74 15.72 0.92
C SER A 111 -38.39 15.03 0.63
N LYS A 112 -38.34 14.33 -0.51
CA LYS A 112 -37.21 13.56 -1.03
C LYS A 112 -36.55 14.32 -2.19
N PRO A 113 -35.22 14.23 -2.39
CA PRO A 113 -34.62 14.45 -3.71
C PRO A 113 -33.93 13.18 -4.27
N PRO A 114 -33.59 13.16 -5.57
CA PRO A 114 -33.76 11.98 -6.42
C PRO A 114 -32.49 11.13 -6.60
N VAL A 115 -32.74 9.86 -6.94
CA VAL A 115 -31.75 8.90 -7.44
C VAL A 115 -31.87 8.87 -8.96
N LEU A 116 -30.76 9.15 -9.66
CA LEU A 116 -30.60 8.91 -11.09
C LEU A 116 -30.07 7.48 -11.28
N GLY A 117 -30.82 6.64 -11.98
CA GLY A 117 -30.32 5.37 -12.53
C GLY A 117 -29.97 5.53 -14.01
N PRO A 118 -29.11 4.68 -14.59
CA PRO A 118 -29.05 4.54 -16.03
C PRO A 118 -29.96 3.40 -16.51
N ALA A 119 -30.54 3.67 -17.69
CA ALA A 119 -31.52 2.89 -18.40
C ALA A 119 -30.97 1.58 -18.97
N GLY A 120 -31.85 0.58 -19.06
CA GLY A 120 -31.68 -0.58 -19.91
C GLY A 120 -32.06 -0.27 -21.37
N ALA A 121 -31.45 -1.01 -22.29
CA ALA A 121 -31.96 -1.23 -23.63
C ALA A 121 -31.84 -2.73 -23.93
N GLY A 122 -32.98 -3.39 -24.10
CA GLY A 122 -33.08 -4.75 -24.60
C GLY A 122 -33.06 -4.78 -26.12
N ALA A 123 -32.58 -5.90 -26.68
CA ALA A 123 -32.82 -6.28 -28.06
C ALA A 123 -33.06 -7.80 -28.11
N THR A 124 -34.20 -8.17 -28.68
CA THR A 124 -34.70 -9.53 -28.98
C THR A 124 -33.94 -10.17 -30.15
N PRO A 125 -33.79 -11.52 -30.22
CA PRO A 125 -33.46 -12.21 -31.47
C PRO A 125 -34.71 -12.79 -32.13
N GLY A 126 -34.83 -12.58 -33.45
CA GLY A 126 -35.84 -13.18 -34.31
C GLY A 126 -35.20 -14.07 -35.39
N ASP A 127 -35.73 -15.28 -35.47
CA ASP A 127 -35.88 -16.23 -36.58
C ASP A 127 -34.81 -16.41 -37.68
N ALA A 128 -34.46 -17.69 -37.86
CA ALA A 128 -33.87 -18.28 -39.06
C ALA A 128 -34.91 -18.40 -40.20
N PRO A 129 -34.47 -18.71 -41.43
CA PRO A 129 -34.78 -20.06 -41.92
C PRO A 129 -33.69 -20.74 -42.75
N ALA A 130 -33.98 -22.00 -43.03
CA ALA A 130 -33.15 -23.09 -43.53
C ALA A 130 -32.80 -23.05 -45.04
N GLY A 131 -31.80 -23.88 -45.40
CA GLY A 131 -31.92 -24.80 -46.53
C GLY A 131 -30.85 -24.72 -47.62
N ALA A 132 -29.97 -25.72 -47.69
CA ALA A 132 -29.82 -26.62 -48.85
C ALA A 132 -28.54 -27.48 -48.73
N GLN A 133 -28.73 -28.79 -48.81
CA GLN A 133 -27.67 -29.79 -48.96
C GLN A 133 -27.24 -29.88 -50.43
N VAL A 134 -25.95 -30.14 -50.69
CA VAL A 134 -25.51 -30.79 -51.92
C VAL A 134 -24.40 -31.80 -51.58
N GLU A 135 -24.55 -32.97 -52.17
CA GLU A 135 -23.86 -34.23 -51.96
C GLU A 135 -22.40 -34.26 -52.46
N THR A 136 -21.66 -35.19 -51.86
CA THR A 136 -20.31 -35.69 -52.16
C THR A 136 -20.22 -36.29 -53.57
N PRO A 137 -19.00 -36.38 -54.13
CA PRO A 137 -18.51 -37.72 -54.47
C PRO A 137 -17.05 -37.97 -54.07
N ALA A 138 -16.81 -39.16 -53.53
CA ALA A 138 -15.55 -39.91 -53.65
C ALA A 138 -15.59 -40.68 -54.99
N PRO A 139 -14.49 -41.24 -55.57
CA PRO A 139 -13.27 -41.73 -54.89
C PRO A 139 -11.94 -41.53 -55.66
N GLU A 140 -10.80 -41.80 -55.00
CA GLU A 140 -9.74 -42.64 -55.59
C GLU A 140 -8.67 -43.02 -54.54
N VAL A 141 -8.32 -44.31 -54.53
CA VAL A 141 -7.26 -44.90 -53.70
C VAL A 141 -5.95 -44.80 -54.49
N ALA A 142 -4.95 -44.14 -53.92
CA ALA A 142 -3.57 -44.21 -54.39
C ALA A 142 -2.63 -44.39 -53.20
N GLU A 143 -1.71 -45.35 -53.35
CA GLU A 143 -0.78 -45.84 -52.34
C GLU A 143 0.26 -44.80 -51.91
N SER A 144 0.70 -44.99 -50.67
CA SER A 144 1.63 -44.18 -49.88
C SER A 144 3.04 -44.06 -50.46
N PRO A 145 3.70 -42.90 -50.32
CA PRO A 145 5.12 -42.85 -50.03
C PRO A 145 5.35 -42.35 -48.60
N THR A 146 6.11 -43.14 -47.85
CA THR A 146 6.71 -42.82 -46.55
C THR A 146 7.24 -41.38 -46.52
N ALA A 147 6.59 -40.52 -45.75
CA ALA A 147 7.08 -39.18 -45.44
C ALA A 147 7.38 -39.08 -43.94
N THR A 148 8.66 -38.88 -43.67
CA THR A 148 9.32 -38.65 -42.38
C THR A 148 8.47 -37.81 -41.42
N ALA A 149 8.30 -38.29 -40.19
CA ALA A 149 7.72 -37.53 -39.10
C ALA A 149 8.54 -36.25 -38.86
N VAL A 150 8.02 -35.12 -39.35
CA VAL A 150 8.44 -33.80 -38.89
C VAL A 150 7.81 -33.63 -37.52
N ALA A 151 8.64 -33.66 -36.47
CA ALA A 151 8.22 -33.30 -35.13
C ALA A 151 7.48 -31.94 -35.18
N PRO A 152 6.34 -31.78 -34.50
CA PRO A 152 5.67 -30.49 -34.48
C PRO A 152 6.65 -29.50 -33.87
N LYS A 153 7.08 -28.51 -34.67
CA LYS A 153 7.80 -27.35 -34.19
C LYS A 153 6.87 -26.72 -33.16
N ALA A 154 7.24 -26.80 -31.88
CA ALA A 154 6.54 -26.14 -30.80
C ALA A 154 6.28 -24.71 -31.24
N THR A 155 5.01 -24.39 -31.48
CA THR A 155 4.56 -23.03 -31.68
C THR A 155 4.93 -22.30 -30.39
N ALA A 156 5.99 -21.49 -30.45
CA ALA A 156 6.34 -20.61 -29.35
C ALA A 156 5.08 -19.81 -29.00
N GLU A 157 4.60 -20.00 -27.78
CA GLU A 157 3.50 -19.22 -27.25
C GLU A 157 3.84 -17.73 -27.44
N PRO A 158 2.91 -16.89 -27.90
CA PRO A 158 3.20 -15.46 -28.07
C PRO A 158 3.75 -14.91 -26.76
N ALA A 159 4.85 -14.15 -26.85
CA ALA A 159 5.54 -13.63 -25.67
C ALA A 159 4.54 -12.89 -24.76
N ARG A 160 4.39 -13.37 -23.53
CA ARG A 160 3.50 -12.77 -22.53
C ARG A 160 3.98 -11.34 -22.24
N ARG A 161 3.03 -10.45 -21.92
CA ARG A 161 3.37 -9.11 -21.41
C ARG A 161 4.08 -9.27 -20.07
N VAL A 162 4.97 -8.33 -19.75
CA VAL A 162 5.64 -8.30 -18.45
C VAL A 162 4.96 -7.27 -17.56
N GLY A 163 4.59 -7.64 -16.33
CA GLY A 163 3.89 -6.74 -15.42
C GLY A 163 3.22 -7.47 -14.25
N GLY A 164 2.33 -6.76 -13.56
CA GLY A 164 1.58 -7.27 -12.41
C GLY A 164 0.15 -7.74 -12.73
N ARG A 165 -0.30 -7.75 -13.99
CA ARG A 165 -1.68 -8.17 -14.30
C ARG A 165 -1.77 -9.68 -14.38
N VAL A 166 -2.90 -10.25 -14.01
CA VAL A 166 -3.18 -11.68 -14.18
C VAL A 166 -2.97 -12.09 -15.65
N GLY A 167 -2.16 -13.13 -15.87
CA GLY A 167 -1.74 -13.62 -17.18
C GLY A 167 -0.44 -13.01 -17.73
N ASP A 168 0.05 -11.91 -17.14
CA ASP A 168 1.36 -11.36 -17.47
C ASP A 168 2.47 -12.26 -16.88
N GLN A 169 3.62 -12.31 -17.55
CA GLN A 169 4.87 -12.71 -16.92
C GLN A 169 5.16 -11.70 -15.81
N ALA A 170 5.38 -12.18 -14.59
CA ALA A 170 5.69 -11.32 -13.47
C ALA A 170 6.94 -10.48 -13.76
N ALA A 171 6.87 -9.18 -13.46
CA ALA A 171 8.01 -8.30 -13.61
C ALA A 171 9.09 -8.62 -12.57
N GLU A 172 10.35 -8.40 -12.95
CA GLU A 172 11.47 -8.57 -12.02
C GLU A 172 11.44 -7.58 -10.85
N ILE A 173 12.04 -8.01 -9.74
CA ILE A 173 12.23 -7.20 -8.54
C ILE A 173 13.50 -6.38 -8.75
N ALA A 174 13.33 -5.09 -9.03
CA ALA A 174 14.38 -4.22 -9.54
C ALA A 174 14.44 -2.89 -8.78
N GLY A 175 15.60 -2.24 -8.85
CA GLY A 175 15.83 -0.93 -8.20
C GLY A 175 15.83 -0.98 -6.67
N ILE A 176 16.07 -2.17 -6.11
CA ILE A 176 16.08 -2.41 -4.66
C ILE A 176 17.35 -1.84 -4.05
N VAL A 177 17.18 -1.01 -3.02
CA VAL A 177 18.30 -0.31 -2.37
C VAL A 177 18.89 -1.10 -1.20
N ALA A 178 18.15 -2.06 -0.64
CA ALA A 178 18.59 -2.93 0.45
C ALA A 178 17.68 -4.16 0.54
N TRP A 179 18.21 -5.23 1.10
CA TRP A 179 17.47 -6.47 1.38
C TRP A 179 17.53 -6.83 2.87
N ILE A 180 16.44 -7.38 3.39
CA ILE A 180 16.36 -7.93 4.74
C ILE A 180 15.93 -9.40 4.66
N ASN A 181 16.48 -10.26 5.52
CA ASN A 181 16.24 -11.71 5.59
C ASN A 181 16.63 -12.52 4.34
N SER A 182 17.27 -11.92 3.34
CA SER A 182 17.77 -12.62 2.17
C SER A 182 18.82 -11.81 1.42
N GLU A 183 19.64 -12.51 0.66
CA GLU A 183 20.38 -11.90 -0.46
C GLU A 183 19.40 -11.43 -1.55
N PRO A 184 19.84 -10.62 -2.52
CA PRO A 184 18.97 -10.22 -3.63
C PRO A 184 18.36 -11.41 -4.35
N LEU A 185 17.03 -11.38 -4.53
CA LEU A 185 16.26 -12.41 -5.24
C LEU A 185 15.64 -11.84 -6.51
N THR A 186 15.63 -12.64 -7.57
CA THR A 186 14.89 -12.38 -8.82
C THR A 186 13.70 -13.33 -8.94
N ILE A 187 12.67 -12.92 -9.69
CA ILE A 187 11.54 -13.81 -10.00
C ILE A 187 12.04 -15.03 -10.79
N LYS A 188 13.01 -14.84 -11.69
CA LYS A 188 13.62 -15.92 -12.45
C LYS A 188 14.30 -16.99 -11.58
N GLU A 189 15.00 -16.60 -10.52
CA GLU A 189 15.63 -17.55 -9.58
C GLU A 189 14.60 -18.33 -8.75
N LEU A 190 13.40 -17.78 -8.60
CA LEU A 190 12.28 -18.41 -7.89
C LEU A 190 11.41 -19.28 -8.80
N ALA A 191 11.79 -19.49 -10.07
CA ALA A 191 11.09 -20.41 -10.95
C ALA A 191 10.98 -21.82 -10.33
N GLY A 192 9.83 -22.46 -10.51
CA GLY A 192 9.47 -23.71 -9.84
C GLY A 192 8.75 -23.52 -8.50
N LYS A 193 8.79 -22.32 -7.90
CA LYS A 193 8.11 -21.99 -6.65
C LYS A 193 6.85 -21.15 -6.87
N VAL A 194 5.97 -21.14 -5.89
CA VAL A 194 4.86 -20.18 -5.84
C VAL A 194 5.36 -18.94 -5.10
N VAL A 195 5.23 -17.76 -5.71
CA VAL A 195 5.73 -16.51 -5.13
C VAL A 195 4.58 -15.56 -4.84
N LEU A 196 4.47 -15.12 -3.59
CA LEU A 196 3.56 -14.06 -3.17
C LEU A 196 4.36 -12.76 -2.98
N VAL A 197 4.27 -11.86 -3.95
CA VAL A 197 4.80 -10.49 -3.81
C VAL A 197 3.79 -9.67 -3.01
N ASP A 198 4.21 -9.17 -1.86
CA ASP A 198 3.40 -8.35 -0.95
C ASP A 198 3.99 -6.93 -0.87
N PHE A 199 3.30 -5.94 -1.44
CA PHE A 199 3.66 -4.54 -1.30
C PHE A 199 3.13 -4.00 0.02
N TRP A 200 4.03 -3.46 0.84
CA TRP A 200 3.70 -2.97 2.17
C TRP A 200 4.53 -1.74 2.54
N THR A 201 4.12 -1.07 3.61
CA THR A 201 4.92 -0.08 4.32
C THR A 201 4.60 -0.14 5.81
N TYR A 202 5.56 0.17 6.67
CA TYR A 202 5.47 -0.22 8.08
C TYR A 202 4.56 0.66 8.94
N THR A 203 4.24 1.89 8.53
CA THR A 203 3.27 2.71 9.27
C THR A 203 1.82 2.50 8.82
N CYS A 204 1.61 1.82 7.69
CA CYS A 204 0.28 1.57 7.15
C CYS A 204 -0.45 0.53 8.01
N ILE A 205 -1.48 0.98 8.74
CA ILE A 205 -2.27 0.10 9.60
C ILE A 205 -2.95 -1.04 8.84
N ASN A 206 -3.35 -0.81 7.59
CA ASN A 206 -3.94 -1.86 6.76
C ASN A 206 -2.90 -2.96 6.48
N CYS A 207 -1.64 -2.60 6.20
CA CYS A 207 -0.55 -3.57 6.04
C CYS A 207 -0.33 -4.37 7.33
N ILE A 208 -0.21 -3.69 8.47
CA ILE A 208 0.04 -4.32 9.78
C ILE A 208 -1.02 -5.38 10.09
N ARG A 209 -2.30 -5.09 9.80
CA ARG A 209 -3.41 -6.02 10.03
C ARG A 209 -3.37 -7.27 9.13
N THR A 210 -2.61 -7.25 8.03
CA THR A 210 -2.41 -8.44 7.19
C THR A 210 -1.28 -9.35 7.67
N PHE A 211 -0.34 -8.85 8.49
CA PHE A 211 0.83 -9.63 8.90
C PHE A 211 0.50 -10.95 9.61
N PRO A 212 -0.53 -11.05 10.48
CA PRO A 212 -0.91 -12.34 11.06
C PRO A 212 -1.23 -13.42 10.00
N PHE A 213 -1.86 -13.04 8.89
CA PHE A 213 -2.20 -13.95 7.80
C PHE A 213 -0.98 -14.30 6.95
N LEU A 214 -0.09 -13.33 6.69
CA LEU A 214 1.17 -13.60 5.99
C LEU A 214 2.09 -14.52 6.81
N LYS A 215 2.17 -14.34 8.14
CA LYS A 215 2.86 -15.27 9.05
C LYS A 215 2.25 -16.66 9.01
N LEU A 216 0.92 -16.74 9.01
CA LEU A 216 0.20 -18.00 8.90
C LEU A 216 0.55 -18.72 7.60
N TRP A 217 0.46 -18.05 6.45
CA TRP A 217 0.78 -18.65 5.16
C TRP A 217 2.26 -19.00 5.03
N HIS A 218 3.16 -18.16 5.54
CA HIS A 218 4.58 -18.45 5.53
C HIS A 218 4.90 -19.72 6.32
N SER A 219 4.41 -19.85 7.56
CA SER A 219 4.62 -21.06 8.36
C SER A 219 3.92 -22.28 7.77
N ARG A 220 2.73 -22.10 7.18
CA ARG A 220 1.99 -23.21 6.56
C ARG A 220 2.69 -23.73 5.32
N TYR A 221 3.22 -22.88 4.44
CA TYR A 221 3.50 -23.30 3.06
C TYR A 221 4.94 -23.08 2.60
N GLU A 222 5.85 -22.56 3.44
CA GLU A 222 7.24 -22.35 3.03
C GLU A 222 7.93 -23.65 2.59
N ASP A 223 7.72 -24.74 3.35
CA ASP A 223 8.30 -26.05 3.07
C ASP A 223 7.63 -26.74 1.85
N ASP A 224 6.44 -26.29 1.47
CA ASP A 224 5.74 -26.74 0.26
C ASP A 224 6.15 -25.93 -0.98
N GLY A 225 7.01 -24.92 -0.84
CA GLY A 225 7.49 -24.11 -1.94
C GLY A 225 6.81 -22.74 -2.11
N LEU A 226 6.06 -22.25 -1.11
CA LEU A 226 5.65 -20.84 -1.08
C LEU A 226 6.83 -19.94 -0.67
N VAL A 227 7.05 -18.88 -1.43
CA VAL A 227 7.94 -17.78 -1.06
C VAL A 227 7.13 -16.50 -0.96
N ILE A 228 7.06 -15.92 0.23
CA ILE A 228 6.55 -14.56 0.40
C ILE A 228 7.72 -13.59 0.19
N LEU A 229 7.55 -12.61 -0.69
CA LEU A 229 8.51 -11.54 -0.91
C LEU A 229 7.86 -10.19 -0.57
N GLY A 230 8.25 -9.62 0.56
CA GLY A 230 7.75 -8.33 1.02
C GLY A 230 8.46 -7.18 0.31
N VAL A 231 7.78 -6.48 -0.60
CA VAL A 231 8.32 -5.27 -1.22
C VAL A 231 7.92 -4.07 -0.37
N HIS A 232 8.87 -3.57 0.43
CA HIS A 232 8.68 -2.36 1.22
C HIS A 232 8.79 -1.14 0.30
N ALA A 233 7.65 -0.51 0.01
CA ALA A 233 7.58 0.73 -0.76
C ALA A 233 7.13 1.85 0.19
N PRO A 234 7.97 2.85 0.50
CA PRO A 234 7.68 3.84 1.54
C PRO A 234 6.50 4.74 1.16
N GLU A 235 5.64 5.11 2.10
CA GLU A 235 4.63 6.15 1.91
C GLU A 235 5.15 7.54 2.30
N PHE A 236 6.01 7.60 3.32
CA PHE A 236 6.65 8.80 3.84
C PHE A 236 8.17 8.76 3.72
N ASP A 237 8.81 9.93 3.73
CA ASP A 237 10.27 10.01 3.60
C ASP A 237 11.04 9.26 4.70
N PHE A 238 10.53 9.24 5.94
CA PHE A 238 11.21 8.56 7.05
C PHE A 238 11.15 7.03 6.94
N GLU A 239 10.26 6.49 6.12
CA GLU A 239 10.16 5.04 5.87
C GLU A 239 11.21 4.54 4.87
N ARG A 240 12.00 5.45 4.27
CA ARG A 240 13.13 5.13 3.40
C ARG A 240 14.34 4.63 4.18
N ASP A 241 14.40 4.93 5.47
CA ASP A 241 15.53 4.60 6.34
C ASP A 241 15.58 3.10 6.61
N LEU A 242 16.70 2.46 6.29
CA LEU A 242 16.87 1.02 6.46
C LEU A 242 16.70 0.59 7.93
N ASP A 243 17.22 1.36 8.89
CA ASP A 243 17.19 0.97 10.30
C ASP A 243 15.74 0.97 10.83
N ASN A 244 14.91 1.91 10.36
CA ASN A 244 13.49 1.94 10.68
C ASN A 244 12.76 0.71 10.12
N VAL A 245 13.04 0.32 8.88
CA VAL A 245 12.42 -0.87 8.25
C VAL A 245 12.90 -2.15 8.93
N VAL A 246 14.17 -2.22 9.33
CA VAL A 246 14.73 -3.34 10.10
C VAL A 246 14.02 -3.47 11.45
N GLN A 247 13.88 -2.37 12.20
CA GLN A 247 13.16 -2.38 13.48
C GLN A 247 11.70 -2.82 13.28
N ALA A 248 11.00 -2.28 12.29
CA ALA A 248 9.62 -2.67 11.99
C ALA A 248 9.50 -4.16 11.61
N THR A 249 10.47 -4.70 10.88
CA THR A 249 10.55 -6.13 10.52
C THR A 249 10.68 -6.98 11.77
N GLN A 250 11.50 -6.56 12.75
CA GLN A 250 11.67 -7.24 14.03
C GLN A 250 10.39 -7.16 14.90
N ASP A 251 9.85 -5.95 15.09
CA ASP A 251 8.66 -5.69 15.92
C ASP A 251 7.44 -6.48 15.43
N ASN A 252 7.35 -6.66 14.11
CA ASN A 252 6.27 -7.41 13.47
C ASN A 252 6.65 -8.87 13.19
N SER A 253 7.79 -9.38 13.64
CA SER A 253 8.25 -10.77 13.42
C SER A 253 8.15 -11.20 11.95
N ILE A 254 8.53 -10.32 11.03
CA ILE A 254 8.56 -10.60 9.59
C ILE A 254 9.82 -11.40 9.30
N ALA A 255 9.65 -12.65 8.89
CA ALA A 255 10.74 -13.60 8.72
C ALA A 255 11.05 -13.95 7.26
N TRP A 256 10.15 -13.58 6.34
CA TRP A 256 10.36 -13.77 4.91
C TRP A 256 11.26 -12.67 4.30
N PRO A 257 11.81 -12.87 3.10
CA PRO A 257 12.60 -11.85 2.39
C PRO A 257 11.87 -10.51 2.23
N VAL A 258 12.58 -9.42 2.48
CA VAL A 258 12.07 -8.04 2.28
C VAL A 258 13.01 -7.27 1.35
N ALA A 259 12.43 -6.63 0.35
CA ALA A 259 13.12 -5.78 -0.62
C ALA A 259 12.71 -4.32 -0.42
N LEU A 260 13.66 -3.42 -0.16
CA LEU A 260 13.39 -1.99 0.00
C LEU A 260 13.34 -1.29 -1.37
N ASP A 261 12.14 -1.01 -1.86
CA ASP A 261 11.87 -0.34 -3.14
C ASP A 261 11.71 1.18 -2.96
N ASN A 262 12.71 1.82 -2.36
CA ASN A 262 12.67 3.26 -2.06
C ASN A 262 12.38 4.11 -3.32
N ASN A 263 12.83 3.69 -4.50
CA ASN A 263 12.65 4.45 -5.73
C ASN A 263 11.38 4.07 -6.50
N TYR A 264 10.52 3.19 -5.95
CA TYR A 264 9.28 2.68 -6.54
C TYR A 264 9.48 2.05 -7.93
N VAL A 265 10.64 1.47 -8.20
CA VAL A 265 10.93 0.84 -9.49
C VAL A 265 10.09 -0.42 -9.63
N THR A 266 10.12 -1.29 -8.62
CA THR A 266 9.33 -2.53 -8.60
C THR A 266 7.83 -2.21 -8.52
N TRP A 267 7.44 -1.27 -7.66
CA TRP A 267 6.07 -0.75 -7.57
C TRP A 267 5.50 -0.33 -8.92
N ARG A 268 6.26 0.46 -9.71
CA ARG A 268 5.84 0.90 -11.05
C ARG A 268 5.86 -0.25 -12.07
N ASN A 269 6.82 -1.16 -12.00
CA ASN A 269 6.89 -2.32 -12.89
C ASN A 269 5.64 -3.22 -12.74
N TYR A 270 5.13 -3.36 -11.52
CA TYR A 270 3.87 -4.06 -11.23
C TYR A 270 2.63 -3.20 -11.50
N SER A 271 2.79 -1.93 -11.88
CA SER A 271 1.72 -0.95 -12.01
C SER A 271 0.86 -0.81 -10.74
N ASN A 272 1.48 -1.01 -9.57
CA ASN A 272 0.80 -0.99 -8.29
C ASN A 272 0.30 0.41 -7.92
N ARG A 273 -0.75 0.47 -7.08
CA ARG A 273 -1.37 1.73 -6.63
C ARG A 273 -1.84 1.73 -5.17
N PHE A 274 -1.64 0.62 -4.45
CA PHE A 274 -2.26 0.41 -3.14
C PHE A 274 -1.30 -0.23 -2.13
N TRP A 275 -1.53 0.10 -0.86
CA TRP A 275 -0.99 -0.60 0.30
C TRP A 275 -2.15 -1.20 1.14
N PRO A 276 -2.08 -2.48 1.54
CA PRO A 276 -1.21 -3.51 0.97
C PRO A 276 -1.67 -3.91 -0.45
N ALA A 277 -0.80 -4.58 -1.20
CA ALA A 277 -1.17 -5.19 -2.47
C ALA A 277 -0.42 -6.50 -2.68
N LYS A 278 -1.13 -7.54 -3.11
CA LYS A 278 -0.62 -8.90 -3.27
C LYS A 278 -0.67 -9.32 -4.72
N TYR A 279 0.41 -9.93 -5.20
CA TYR A 279 0.52 -10.53 -6.52
C TYR A 279 1.03 -11.95 -6.34
N LEU A 280 0.20 -12.93 -6.69
CA LEU A 280 0.52 -14.34 -6.57
C LEU A 280 0.97 -14.87 -7.93
N ILE A 281 2.15 -15.46 -7.95
CA ILE A 281 2.89 -15.87 -9.13
C ILE A 281 3.08 -17.39 -9.05
N ASP A 282 2.79 -18.11 -10.14
CA ASP A 282 2.99 -19.55 -10.22
C ASP A 282 4.43 -19.97 -10.50
N LYS A 283 4.66 -21.28 -10.51
CA LYS A 283 5.95 -21.93 -10.78
C LYS A 283 6.58 -21.55 -12.13
N ASP A 284 5.80 -21.06 -13.09
CA ASP A 284 6.26 -20.67 -14.42
C ASP A 284 6.52 -19.14 -14.48
N GLY A 285 6.39 -18.44 -13.35
CA GLY A 285 6.62 -17.01 -13.21
C GLY A 285 5.45 -16.15 -13.70
N ILE A 286 4.25 -16.71 -13.80
CA ILE A 286 3.06 -16.02 -14.32
C ILE A 286 2.20 -15.52 -13.17
N VAL A 287 1.72 -14.27 -13.28
CA VAL A 287 0.79 -13.73 -12.29
C VAL A 287 -0.57 -14.41 -12.45
N ARG A 288 -1.05 -15.08 -11.40
CA ARG A 288 -2.30 -15.85 -11.41
C ARG A 288 -3.40 -15.23 -10.58
N TYR A 289 -3.03 -14.38 -9.63
CA TYR A 289 -3.98 -13.69 -8.76
C TYR A 289 -3.41 -12.36 -8.26
N THR A 290 -4.29 -11.38 -8.04
CA THR A 290 -3.95 -10.09 -7.46
C THR A 290 -5.00 -9.68 -6.46
N HIS A 291 -4.59 -9.10 -5.33
CA HIS A 291 -5.49 -8.53 -4.33
C HIS A 291 -5.00 -7.15 -3.90
N PHE A 292 -5.88 -6.16 -3.89
CA PHE A 292 -5.54 -4.79 -3.48
C PHE A 292 -6.33 -4.40 -2.23
N GLY A 293 -5.62 -3.92 -1.21
CA GLY A 293 -6.17 -3.58 0.09
C GLY A 293 -6.10 -4.73 1.10
N GLU A 294 -6.78 -4.51 2.22
CA GLU A 294 -6.90 -5.48 3.32
C GLU A 294 -8.11 -6.41 3.09
N GLY A 295 -7.95 -7.71 3.38
CA GLY A 295 -9.03 -8.71 3.37
C GLY A 295 -8.81 -9.84 2.36
N GLN A 296 -9.90 -10.55 2.01
CA GLN A 296 -9.90 -11.70 1.10
C GLN A 296 -8.87 -12.76 1.48
N TYR A 297 -8.70 -13.02 2.79
CA TYR A 297 -7.66 -13.93 3.26
C TYR A 297 -7.95 -15.37 2.84
N ALA A 298 -9.21 -15.82 2.97
CA ALA A 298 -9.61 -17.15 2.54
C ALA A 298 -9.46 -17.35 1.03
N GLU A 299 -9.76 -16.32 0.24
CA GLU A 299 -9.62 -16.38 -1.21
C GLU A 299 -8.16 -16.44 -1.64
N THR A 300 -7.33 -15.57 -1.06
CA THR A 300 -5.89 -15.55 -1.29
C THR A 300 -5.25 -16.89 -0.92
N GLU A 301 -5.63 -17.47 0.23
CA GLU A 301 -5.10 -18.77 0.66
C GLU A 301 -5.54 -19.92 -0.24
N ARG A 302 -6.80 -19.94 -0.70
CA ARG A 302 -7.24 -20.93 -1.70
C ARG A 302 -6.39 -20.85 -2.97
N LYS A 303 -6.07 -19.64 -3.43
CA LYS A 303 -5.19 -19.47 -4.60
C LYS A 303 -3.76 -19.90 -4.34
N ILE A 304 -3.22 -19.66 -3.15
CA ILE A 304 -1.91 -20.18 -2.75
C ILE A 304 -1.90 -21.71 -2.85
N ARG A 305 -2.89 -22.38 -2.25
CA ARG A 305 -2.98 -23.84 -2.25
C ARG A 305 -3.15 -24.42 -3.66
N GLU A 306 -4.03 -23.83 -4.46
CA GLU A 306 -4.23 -24.21 -5.88
C GLU A 306 -2.90 -24.20 -6.64
N LEU A 307 -2.11 -23.12 -6.52
CA LEU A 307 -0.84 -23.03 -7.24
C LEU A 307 0.25 -23.95 -6.67
N LEU A 308 0.22 -24.25 -5.37
CA LEU A 308 1.14 -25.22 -4.75
C LEU A 308 0.82 -26.63 -5.23
N GLU A 309 -0.46 -27.00 -5.32
CA GLU A 309 -0.90 -28.28 -5.88
C GLU A 309 -0.49 -28.43 -7.36
N GLU A 310 -0.49 -27.34 -8.15
CA GLU A 310 0.05 -27.32 -9.52
C GLU A 310 1.57 -27.64 -9.58
N THR A 311 2.29 -27.55 -8.47
CA THR A 311 3.71 -27.98 -8.37
C THR A 311 3.89 -29.46 -8.01
N GLY A 312 2.79 -30.16 -7.70
CA GLY A 312 2.79 -31.58 -7.32
C GLY A 312 2.77 -31.84 -5.80
N VAL A 313 2.61 -30.80 -4.98
CA VAL A 313 2.39 -30.92 -3.53
C VAL A 313 0.96 -31.39 -3.27
N ASP A 314 0.78 -32.36 -2.36
CA ASP A 314 -0.55 -32.79 -1.92
C ASP A 314 -0.93 -32.07 -0.61
N LEU A 315 -1.92 -31.17 -0.70
CA LEU A 315 -2.47 -30.43 0.44
C LEU A 315 -3.84 -30.95 0.90
N SER A 316 -4.33 -32.06 0.34
CA SER A 316 -5.69 -32.57 0.60
C SER A 316 -5.90 -33.10 2.03
N GLY A 317 -4.82 -33.37 2.77
CA GLY A 317 -4.83 -33.97 4.11
C GLY A 317 -4.44 -33.05 5.27
N ASP A 318 -4.20 -31.76 5.05
CA ASP A 318 -3.64 -30.91 6.11
C ASP A 318 -4.65 -30.51 7.21
N GLY A 319 -5.96 -30.66 6.97
CA GLY A 319 -7.02 -30.34 7.94
C GLY A 319 -7.04 -28.87 8.37
N LEU A 320 -6.37 -27.98 7.64
CA LEU A 320 -6.19 -26.59 8.05
C LEU A 320 -7.42 -25.75 7.72
N GLY A 321 -7.99 -25.12 8.75
CA GLY A 321 -9.08 -24.17 8.59
C GLY A 321 -8.66 -22.95 7.76
N MET A 322 -9.61 -22.43 6.97
CA MET A 322 -9.44 -21.20 6.21
C MET A 322 -9.54 -19.96 7.13
N PRO A 323 -8.69 -18.94 6.94
CA PRO A 323 -8.72 -17.71 7.70
C PRO A 323 -10.04 -16.98 7.45
N GLN A 324 -10.49 -16.24 8.45
CA GLN A 324 -11.70 -15.42 8.35
C GLN A 324 -11.33 -13.96 8.20
N ASP A 325 -12.05 -13.26 7.33
CA ASP A 325 -11.93 -11.81 7.20
C ASP A 325 -12.47 -11.10 8.44
N GLN A 326 -12.05 -9.84 8.65
CA GLN A 326 -12.66 -9.01 9.67
C GLN A 326 -14.14 -8.78 9.35
N VAL A 327 -15.00 -9.03 10.33
CA VAL A 327 -16.43 -8.77 10.21
C VAL A 327 -16.66 -7.28 10.47
N ILE A 328 -16.98 -6.53 9.41
CA ILE A 328 -17.54 -5.18 9.57
C ILE A 328 -18.91 -5.32 10.23
N ASP A 329 -19.13 -4.54 11.28
CA ASP A 329 -20.39 -4.48 12.01
C ASP A 329 -21.60 -4.33 11.05
N PRO A 330 -22.54 -5.30 11.02
CA PRO A 330 -23.72 -5.23 10.15
C PRO A 330 -24.61 -4.01 10.44
N GLY A 331 -24.63 -3.53 11.69
CA GLY A 331 -25.31 -2.28 12.09
C GLY A 331 -24.68 -1.06 11.43
N TYR A 332 -23.37 -1.07 11.23
CA TYR A 332 -22.66 -0.03 10.50
C TYR A 332 -23.04 0.01 9.02
N ARG A 333 -23.09 -1.16 8.35
CA ARG A 333 -23.49 -1.26 6.93
C ARG A 333 -24.93 -0.84 6.66
N SER A 334 -25.81 -1.03 7.64
CA SER A 334 -27.23 -0.70 7.52
C SER A 334 -27.55 0.75 7.90
N THR A 335 -26.60 1.47 8.52
CA THR A 335 -26.75 2.88 8.85
C THR A 335 -26.61 3.72 7.58
N ARG A 336 -27.66 4.49 7.25
CA ARG A 336 -27.60 5.45 6.12
C ARG A 336 -26.49 6.47 6.38
N ASN A 337 -25.61 6.67 5.39
CA ASN A 337 -24.47 7.59 5.42
C ASN A 337 -23.35 7.21 6.41
N ALA A 338 -23.23 5.94 6.81
CA ALA A 338 -22.06 5.49 7.54
C ALA A 338 -20.85 5.43 6.60
N GLU A 339 -19.89 6.34 6.81
CA GLU A 339 -18.62 6.39 6.09
C GLU A 339 -17.47 6.14 7.06
N ILE A 340 -16.62 5.15 6.75
CA ILE A 340 -15.39 4.93 7.54
C ILE A 340 -14.50 6.12 7.23
N THR A 341 -13.99 6.77 8.27
CA THR A 341 -13.03 7.87 8.06
C THR A 341 -11.86 7.35 7.23
N ARG A 342 -11.66 7.94 6.05
CA ARG A 342 -10.50 7.67 5.21
C ARG A 342 -9.21 8.08 5.94
N GLU A 343 -8.08 7.66 5.40
CA GLU A 343 -6.79 8.19 5.83
C GLU A 343 -6.70 9.71 5.65
N LEU A 344 -6.25 10.40 6.70
CA LEU A 344 -6.17 11.86 6.76
C LEU A 344 -4.71 12.30 6.81
N TYR A 345 -4.26 13.01 5.78
CA TYR A 345 -2.88 13.49 5.69
C TYR A 345 -2.75 14.93 6.19
N ALA A 346 -1.87 15.15 7.14
CA ALA A 346 -1.52 16.49 7.60
C ALA A 346 -0.61 17.23 6.60
N GLY A 347 0.12 16.54 5.71
CA GLY A 347 0.98 17.19 4.71
C GLY A 347 0.20 18.03 3.69
N TYR A 348 0.62 19.30 3.50
CA TYR A 348 -0.08 20.19 2.58
C TYR A 348 0.00 19.74 1.11
N THR A 349 1.00 18.94 0.70
CA THR A 349 1.15 18.49 -0.69
C THR A 349 0.02 17.55 -1.09
N ARG A 350 -0.24 16.53 -0.27
CA ARG A 350 -1.38 15.61 -0.45
C ARG A 350 -2.70 16.36 -0.26
N GLY A 351 -2.79 17.24 0.75
CA GLY A 351 -3.99 18.05 1.00
C GLY A 351 -4.39 18.94 -0.19
N ARG A 352 -3.44 19.70 -0.76
CA ARG A 352 -3.70 20.54 -1.95
C ARG A 352 -4.16 19.71 -3.14
N SER A 353 -3.50 18.58 -3.39
CA SER A 353 -3.91 17.66 -4.47
C SER A 353 -5.35 17.20 -4.25
N ASP A 354 -5.70 16.82 -3.03
CA ASP A 354 -7.04 16.37 -2.69
C ASP A 354 -8.12 17.44 -2.86
N VAL A 355 -7.82 18.68 -2.47
CA VAL A 355 -8.67 19.85 -2.75
C VAL A 355 -8.83 20.07 -4.26
N LEU A 356 -7.73 20.03 -5.03
CA LEU A 356 -7.74 20.22 -6.49
C LEU A 356 -8.58 19.18 -7.22
N TYR A 357 -8.61 17.93 -6.72
CA TYR A 357 -9.46 16.87 -7.26
C TYR A 357 -10.89 16.88 -6.70
N GLY A 358 -11.28 17.93 -5.97
CA GLY A 358 -12.66 18.11 -5.49
C GLY A 358 -13.07 17.17 -4.36
N ARG A 359 -12.12 16.61 -3.60
CA ARG A 359 -12.38 15.68 -2.49
C ARG A 359 -12.41 16.34 -1.10
N GLY A 360 -12.34 17.67 -1.07
CA GLY A 360 -12.53 18.48 0.14
C GLY A 360 -11.27 18.75 0.97
N GLY A 361 -10.16 18.08 0.67
CA GLY A 361 -8.93 18.21 1.46
C GLY A 361 -8.98 17.38 2.75
N TYR A 362 -7.84 17.34 3.45
CA TYR A 362 -7.73 16.67 4.75
C TYR A 362 -7.79 17.65 5.91
N VAL A 363 -7.22 18.85 5.72
CA VAL A 363 -7.27 19.96 6.67
C VAL A 363 -8.12 21.05 6.02
N VAL A 364 -9.19 21.49 6.66
CA VAL A 364 -10.17 22.38 6.00
C VAL A 364 -9.93 23.86 6.26
N GLN A 365 -9.03 24.20 7.19
CA GLN A 365 -8.68 25.59 7.53
C GLN A 365 -7.85 26.21 6.38
N PRO A 366 -8.35 27.22 5.65
CA PRO A 366 -7.65 27.78 4.49
C PRO A 366 -6.26 28.33 4.81
N GLU A 367 -6.09 28.87 6.03
CA GLU A 367 -4.84 29.42 6.56
C GLU A 367 -3.71 28.37 6.53
N TYR A 368 -4.06 27.08 6.58
CA TYR A 368 -3.14 25.96 6.56
C TYR A 368 -2.40 25.88 5.23
N TYR A 369 -3.10 26.17 4.13
CA TYR A 369 -2.54 26.10 2.78
C TYR A 369 -1.91 27.43 2.34
N THR A 370 -2.23 28.55 2.98
CA THR A 370 -1.61 29.87 2.72
C THR A 370 -0.37 30.15 3.56
N SER A 371 -0.12 29.32 4.58
CA SER A 371 1.06 29.40 5.46
C SER A 371 2.01 28.20 5.33
N PRO A 372 2.39 27.77 4.11
CA PRO A 372 3.29 26.63 3.95
C PRO A 372 4.64 26.95 4.59
N ASP A 373 5.19 25.98 5.33
CA ASP A 373 6.52 26.01 5.93
C ASP A 373 6.74 27.20 6.87
N ARG A 374 5.66 27.77 7.42
CA ARG A 374 5.69 28.83 8.44
C ARG A 374 4.77 28.49 9.59
N VAL A 375 5.18 28.87 10.80
CA VAL A 375 4.31 28.77 11.97
C VAL A 375 3.12 29.71 11.78
N ALA A 376 1.92 29.19 12.02
CA ALA A 376 0.67 29.93 12.00
C ALA A 376 -0.21 29.52 13.19
N GLU A 377 -1.07 30.45 13.60
CA GLU A 377 -2.09 30.21 14.61
C GLU A 377 -3.36 29.68 13.94
N PHE A 378 -3.89 28.61 14.52
CA PHE A 378 -5.11 27.97 14.05
C PHE A 378 -6.18 28.00 15.12
N LYS A 379 -7.43 28.13 14.71
CA LYS A 379 -8.59 27.99 15.59
C LYS A 379 -9.65 27.13 14.92
N ALA A 380 -10.00 26.03 15.55
CA ALA A 380 -11.11 25.20 15.11
C ALA A 380 -12.44 25.94 15.31
N PRO A 381 -13.41 25.82 14.39
CA PRO A 381 -14.75 26.39 14.57
C PRO A 381 -15.55 25.59 15.61
N ASP A 382 -16.58 26.20 16.19
CA ASP A 382 -17.45 25.52 17.17
C ASP A 382 -18.21 24.32 16.54
N LYS A 383 -18.51 24.41 15.24
CA LYS A 383 -19.15 23.35 14.47
C LYS A 383 -18.15 22.65 13.57
N LEU A 384 -17.85 21.40 13.90
CA LEU A 384 -16.90 20.57 13.17
C LEU A 384 -17.59 19.76 12.06
N ILE A 385 -16.92 19.66 10.92
CA ILE A 385 -17.29 18.71 9.86
C ILE A 385 -16.59 17.37 10.18
N PRO A 386 -17.28 16.22 10.06
CA PRO A 386 -16.67 14.91 10.19
C PRO A 386 -15.60 14.61 9.13
N HIS A 387 -14.71 13.66 9.43
CA HIS A 387 -13.73 13.08 8.51
C HIS A 387 -12.65 14.06 7.98
N VAL A 388 -12.37 15.13 8.73
CA VAL A 388 -11.30 16.09 8.43
C VAL A 388 -10.55 16.48 9.69
N ILE A 389 -9.37 17.08 9.51
CA ILE A 389 -8.49 17.57 10.56
C ILE A 389 -8.77 19.08 10.78
N TYR A 390 -8.88 19.46 12.05
CA TYR A 390 -8.77 20.83 12.50
C TYR A 390 -7.59 20.98 13.45
N PHE A 391 -6.82 22.05 13.30
CA PHE A 391 -5.77 22.45 14.23
C PHE A 391 -6.25 23.60 15.13
N ASN A 392 -5.76 23.60 16.35
CA ASN A 392 -5.91 24.69 17.33
C ASN A 392 -4.53 25.02 17.94
N GLY A 393 -4.19 26.30 18.00
CA GLY A 393 -2.90 26.80 18.48
C GLY A 393 -1.84 26.98 17.39
N SER A 394 -0.57 27.06 17.81
CA SER A 394 0.59 27.29 16.95
C SER A 394 1.07 26.02 16.22
N TRP A 395 0.88 25.94 14.90
CA TRP A 395 1.35 24.80 14.09
C TRP A 395 2.19 25.24 12.90
N LEU A 396 3.08 24.36 12.46
CA LEU A 396 3.89 24.47 11.25
C LEU A 396 3.39 23.47 10.20
N PRO A 397 2.63 23.92 9.18
CA PRO A 397 2.26 23.08 8.05
C PRO A 397 3.47 22.76 7.18
N GLY A 398 3.83 21.49 7.07
CA GLY A 398 4.88 20.99 6.19
C GLY A 398 4.33 20.23 4.98
N PRO A 399 5.19 19.88 4.00
CA PRO A 399 4.77 19.22 2.77
C PRO A 399 4.17 17.83 3.01
N GLU A 400 4.74 17.06 3.97
CA GLU A 400 4.31 15.70 4.30
C GLU A 400 3.64 15.56 5.67
N ARG A 401 3.87 16.51 6.59
CA ARG A 401 3.40 16.46 8.00
C ARG A 401 3.05 17.84 8.52
N ALA A 402 2.29 17.90 9.63
CA ALA A 402 2.21 19.07 10.49
C ALA A 402 3.19 18.91 11.66
N ARG A 403 3.81 20.00 12.11
CA ARG A 403 4.62 20.00 13.33
C ARG A 403 4.06 21.00 14.34
N HIS A 404 3.92 20.57 15.58
CA HIS A 404 3.60 21.45 16.69
C HIS A 404 4.70 22.51 16.86
N ALA A 405 4.36 23.79 16.97
CA ALA A 405 5.36 24.86 16.88
C ALA A 405 6.17 25.08 18.17
N LYS A 406 5.65 24.65 19.32
CA LYS A 406 6.28 24.77 20.64
C LYS A 406 5.98 23.53 21.49
N GLU A 407 6.53 23.41 22.68
CA GLU A 407 6.10 22.38 23.63
C GLU A 407 4.92 22.91 24.44
N SER A 408 3.82 22.16 24.54
CA SER A 408 2.65 22.52 25.36
C SER A 408 2.49 21.49 26.48
N LYS A 409 2.29 21.96 27.72
CA LYS A 409 2.22 21.09 28.90
C LYS A 409 0.80 20.67 29.29
N ASN A 410 -0.22 21.37 28.76
CA ASN A 410 -1.61 21.23 29.23
C ASN A 410 -2.62 20.99 28.09
N TYR A 411 -2.18 20.43 26.95
CA TYR A 411 -3.05 20.22 25.77
C TYR A 411 -3.78 21.50 25.30
N GLU A 412 -3.20 22.68 25.57
CA GLU A 412 -3.75 23.99 25.16
C GLU A 412 -3.81 24.13 23.64
N GLU A 413 -2.95 23.36 22.96
CA GLU A 413 -2.86 23.25 21.52
C GLU A 413 -3.09 21.79 21.16
N TYR A 414 -3.95 21.57 20.19
CA TYR A 414 -4.46 20.25 19.87
C TYR A 414 -4.92 20.21 18.41
N LEU A 415 -5.04 18.99 17.90
CA LEU A 415 -5.81 18.73 16.69
C LEU A 415 -7.12 18.04 17.08
N THR A 416 -8.16 18.25 16.27
CA THR A 416 -9.46 17.62 16.46
C THR A 416 -9.89 16.92 15.18
N ILE A 417 -10.42 15.71 15.34
CA ILE A 417 -10.99 14.91 14.27
C ILE A 417 -12.30 14.32 14.79
N VAL A 418 -13.39 14.57 14.07
CA VAL A 418 -14.65 13.82 14.27
C VAL A 418 -14.60 12.64 13.30
N TYR A 419 -14.48 11.41 13.81
CA TYR A 419 -14.22 10.23 13.00
C TYR A 419 -15.28 9.14 13.17
N SER A 420 -15.28 8.18 12.24
CA SER A 420 -16.09 6.97 12.27
C SER A 420 -15.18 5.76 12.08
N ALA A 421 -14.77 5.17 13.20
CA ALA A 421 -13.94 3.97 13.30
C ALA A 421 -14.01 3.43 14.74
N ARG A 422 -13.63 2.17 14.96
CA ARG A 422 -13.50 1.60 16.32
C ARG A 422 -12.15 1.93 16.97
N SER A 423 -11.13 2.23 16.18
CA SER A 423 -9.79 2.62 16.64
C SER A 423 -9.21 3.69 15.72
N VAL A 424 -8.29 4.49 16.25
CA VAL A 424 -7.57 5.54 15.53
C VAL A 424 -6.09 5.36 15.78
N ASN A 425 -5.29 5.49 14.72
CA ASN A 425 -3.84 5.50 14.79
C ASN A 425 -3.36 6.84 14.25
N ALA A 426 -2.27 7.35 14.82
CA ALA A 426 -1.62 8.56 14.36
C ALA A 426 -0.18 8.23 13.99
N VAL A 427 0.27 8.77 12.85
CA VAL A 427 1.63 8.64 12.31
C VAL A 427 2.27 10.01 12.27
#